data_AF-M2YZD8-F1
#
_entry.id   AF-M2YZD8-F1
#
_cell.length_a   1.000
_cell.length_b   1.000
_cell.length_c   1.000
_cell.angle_alpha   90.00
_cell.angle_beta   90.00
_cell.angle_gamma   90.00
#
_symmetry.space_group_name_H-M   'P 1'
#
loop_
_entity.id
_entity.type
_entity.pdbx_description
1 polymer ?
#
loop_
_entity_poly.entity_id
_entity_poly.type
_entity_poly.pdbx_seq_one_letter_code
_entity_poly.pdbx_strand_id
1 'polypeptide(L)'
;MKRLGLLASLLLVFALIPGVASAAAAFPKMDSATVDGFRWTSGSTFGTYGTRIAALEKHLPPKALPDILAAANRKARPLCHATYLAAALNPAGFCWEDAGDDKTNDWIPQGLTGSGDADAVTGKVGGKRVVATSWHTPGDTMVRLSFVDATGLGYRHVLLVEPTSNDNFAVVQGHGHGMTWIGNRLFVATTGGVVRVFDTTHFWKVDDSLGVVGKGPDGKYHAAFYDYAMPQIGAYWYPGGGSCTTAIGTRPCLSTMSFDHGDGSIVTSEHVSDAAGSRVLRWPFDRATGLPKLSADGTVHAKEGFVSPVWGMQGAVARNGYFVMTGVCPEYAGVAGDHPSCLHGGVGGTSTSRLSGRAPVNSQNLSYWPATGELWLMNEQLRERVTVHVPWATLTGRP
;
A
#
# COMPACT_ATOMS: atom_id res chain seq x y z
N MET A 1 -12.29 43.25 67.33
CA MET A 1 -11.56 42.02 66.94
C MET A 1 -12.13 41.52 65.62
N LYS A 2 -11.54 41.89 64.48
CA LYS A 2 -11.91 41.40 63.15
C LYS A 2 -10.83 40.40 62.70
N ARG A 3 -11.22 39.16 62.43
CA ARG A 3 -10.33 38.10 61.91
C ARG A 3 -10.22 38.24 60.39
N LEU A 4 -9.00 38.43 59.90
CA LEU A 4 -8.64 38.33 58.48
C LEU A 4 -8.38 36.85 58.17
N GLY A 5 -9.14 36.25 57.24
CA GLY A 5 -8.86 34.92 56.70
C GLY A 5 -8.02 35.04 55.43
N LEU A 6 -6.85 34.43 55.43
CA LEU A 6 -5.95 34.36 54.28
C LEU A 6 -6.38 33.18 53.38
N LEU A 7 -6.82 33.44 52.15
CA LEU A 7 -6.95 32.40 51.12
C LEU A 7 -5.58 32.09 50.53
N ALA A 8 -5.10 30.86 50.68
CA ALA A 8 -3.93 30.35 49.99
C ALA A 8 -4.36 29.71 48.66
N SER A 9 -3.94 30.30 47.55
CA SER A 9 -4.11 29.74 46.20
C SER A 9 -3.07 28.63 45.97
N LEU A 10 -3.52 27.38 45.84
CA LEU A 10 -2.65 26.25 45.45
C LEU A 10 -2.40 26.33 43.94
N LEU A 11 -1.17 26.68 43.53
CA LEU A 11 -0.69 26.44 42.16
C LEU A 11 -0.44 24.93 41.99
N LEU A 12 -1.27 24.24 41.20
CA LEU A 12 -0.92 22.92 40.67
C LEU A 12 0.12 23.09 39.55
N VAL A 13 1.37 22.77 39.85
CA VAL A 13 2.41 22.55 38.84
C VAL A 13 2.13 21.18 38.21
N PHE A 14 1.64 21.17 36.97
CA PHE A 14 1.63 19.96 36.15
C PHE A 14 3.09 19.60 35.81
N ALA A 15 3.65 18.63 36.53
CA ALA A 15 4.89 18.00 36.12
C ALA A 15 4.62 17.24 34.81
N LEU A 16 5.23 17.71 33.71
CA LEU A 16 5.36 16.96 32.48
C LEU A 16 6.09 15.66 32.80
N ILE A 17 5.37 14.54 32.85
CA ILE A 17 5.99 13.21 32.91
C ILE A 17 6.64 13.01 31.54
N PRO A 18 7.98 12.91 31.43
CA PRO A 18 8.62 12.59 30.17
C PRO A 18 8.10 11.23 29.71
N GLY A 19 7.55 11.18 28.50
CA GLY A 19 7.10 9.93 27.90
C GLY A 19 8.21 8.90 27.95
N VAL A 20 7.91 7.71 28.48
CA VAL A 20 8.86 6.60 28.56
C VAL A 20 9.32 6.29 27.14
N ALA A 21 10.59 6.54 26.83
CA ALA A 21 11.17 6.12 25.56
C ALA A 21 11.04 4.60 25.46
N SER A 22 10.33 4.12 24.42
CA SER A 22 10.21 2.68 24.19
C SER A 22 11.59 2.10 23.90
N ALA A 23 11.97 1.03 24.60
CA ALA A 23 13.25 0.37 24.42
C ALA A 23 13.41 -0.10 22.96
N ALA A 24 14.63 0.01 22.42
CA ALA A 24 14.94 -0.50 21.10
C ALA A 24 14.80 -2.03 21.06
N ALA A 25 14.09 -2.55 20.06
CA ALA A 25 13.93 -3.97 19.80
C ALA A 25 14.86 -4.42 18.67
N ALA A 26 15.45 -5.62 18.80
CA ALA A 26 16.31 -6.18 17.75
C ALA A 26 15.54 -6.32 16.44
N PHE A 27 16.17 -5.94 15.33
CA PHE A 27 15.61 -6.10 13.99
C PHE A 27 16.53 -7.02 13.16
N PRO A 28 16.59 -8.32 13.49
CA PRO A 28 17.60 -9.22 12.98
C PRO A 28 17.52 -9.39 11.47
N LYS A 29 18.70 -9.41 10.84
CA LYS A 29 18.89 -9.75 9.43
C LYS A 29 18.92 -11.27 9.29
N MET A 30 18.23 -11.78 8.28
CA MET A 30 18.29 -13.20 7.92
C MET A 30 19.65 -13.53 7.30
N ASP A 31 20.10 -14.76 7.48
CA ASP A 31 21.27 -15.26 6.77
C ASP A 31 21.00 -15.37 5.25
N SER A 32 22.07 -15.31 4.46
CA SER A 32 21.95 -15.28 2.99
C SER A 32 21.35 -16.56 2.41
N ALA A 33 21.53 -17.71 3.04
CA ALA A 33 20.97 -18.97 2.55
C ALA A 33 19.45 -19.00 2.72
N THR A 34 18.95 -18.51 3.86
CA THR A 34 17.51 -18.29 4.08
C THR A 34 16.95 -17.29 3.06
N VAL A 35 17.65 -16.17 2.83
CA VAL A 35 17.20 -15.13 1.88
C VAL A 35 17.10 -15.67 0.46
N ASP A 36 18.08 -16.46 0.00
CA ASP A 36 18.11 -17.05 -1.34
C ASP A 36 16.94 -18.00 -1.63
N GLY A 37 16.32 -18.54 -0.56
CA GLY A 37 15.11 -19.35 -0.67
C GLY A 37 13.89 -18.56 -1.14
N PHE A 38 13.83 -17.24 -0.93
CA PHE A 38 12.72 -16.41 -1.38
C PHE A 38 12.89 -16.02 -2.85
N ARG A 39 12.06 -16.60 -3.70
CA ARG A 39 12.15 -16.42 -5.14
C ARG A 39 10.79 -16.12 -5.76
N TRP A 40 10.79 -15.32 -6.82
CA TRP A 40 9.64 -15.16 -7.71
C TRP A 40 9.97 -15.63 -9.11
N THR A 41 8.97 -16.14 -9.82
CA THR A 41 9.02 -16.38 -11.26
C THR A 41 7.82 -15.72 -11.92
N SER A 42 7.97 -15.28 -13.17
CA SER A 42 6.90 -14.73 -13.99
C SER A 42 6.45 -15.66 -15.12
N GLY A 43 7.17 -16.76 -15.34
CA GLY A 43 6.99 -17.62 -16.51
C GLY A 43 6.86 -16.80 -17.81
N SER A 44 5.87 -17.16 -18.64
CA SER A 44 5.54 -16.46 -19.89
C SER A 44 4.37 -15.46 -19.75
N THR A 45 4.00 -15.07 -18.52
CA THR A 45 2.78 -14.27 -18.30
C THR A 45 2.78 -12.95 -19.06
N PHE A 46 3.89 -12.20 -19.05
CA PHE A 46 3.97 -10.92 -19.76
C PHE A 46 3.74 -11.06 -21.28
N GLY A 47 4.31 -12.08 -21.92
CA GLY A 47 4.06 -12.34 -23.34
C GLY A 47 2.63 -12.79 -23.63
N THR A 48 2.07 -13.61 -22.73
CA THR A 48 0.70 -14.13 -22.84
C THR A 48 -0.34 -13.01 -22.70
N TYR A 49 -0.26 -12.21 -21.63
CA TYR A 49 -1.16 -11.09 -21.43
C TYR A 49 -0.92 -9.98 -22.45
N GLY A 50 0.33 -9.69 -22.84
CA GLY A 50 0.62 -8.73 -23.90
C GLY A 50 -0.09 -9.05 -25.22
N THR A 51 -0.11 -10.33 -25.61
CA THR A 51 -0.84 -10.79 -26.81
C THR A 51 -2.36 -10.59 -26.67
N ARG A 52 -2.92 -10.95 -25.51
CA ARG A 52 -4.36 -10.82 -25.24
C ARG A 52 -4.80 -9.35 -25.17
N ILE A 53 -4.03 -8.51 -24.50
CA ILE A 53 -4.26 -7.07 -24.40
C ILE A 53 -4.24 -6.44 -25.80
N ALA A 54 -3.21 -6.73 -26.62
CA ALA A 54 -3.14 -6.20 -27.98
C ALA A 54 -4.34 -6.61 -28.86
N ALA A 55 -4.96 -7.75 -28.60
CA ALA A 55 -6.18 -8.16 -29.27
C ALA A 55 -7.43 -7.44 -28.73
N LEU A 56 -7.60 -7.38 -27.40
CA LEU A 56 -8.69 -6.68 -26.73
C LEU A 56 -8.71 -5.19 -27.04
N GLU A 57 -7.54 -4.55 -27.18
CA GLU A 57 -7.40 -3.13 -27.45
C GLU A 57 -7.81 -2.69 -28.86
N LYS A 58 -8.02 -3.66 -29.77
CA LYS A 58 -8.70 -3.40 -31.04
C LYS A 58 -10.18 -3.06 -30.84
N HIS A 59 -10.77 -3.52 -29.74
CA HIS A 59 -12.16 -3.26 -29.34
C HIS A 59 -12.25 -2.23 -28.21
N LEU A 60 -11.24 -2.16 -27.36
CA LEU A 60 -11.16 -1.30 -26.17
C LEU A 60 -9.89 -0.44 -26.23
N PRO A 61 -9.83 0.61 -27.08
CA PRO A 61 -8.62 1.42 -27.21
C PRO A 61 -8.14 1.95 -25.86
N PRO A 62 -6.84 1.80 -25.54
CA PRO A 62 -6.32 2.12 -24.23
C PRO A 62 -6.42 3.62 -23.95
N LYS A 63 -6.77 3.93 -22.70
CA LYS A 63 -6.65 5.24 -22.08
C LYS A 63 -5.47 5.25 -21.13
N ALA A 64 -4.93 6.44 -20.86
CA ALA A 64 -3.87 6.63 -19.88
C ALA A 64 -4.40 7.31 -18.62
N LEU A 65 -3.62 7.31 -17.55
CA LEU A 65 -4.02 7.90 -16.27
C LEU A 65 -4.55 9.35 -16.35
N PRO A 66 -4.01 10.26 -17.18
CA PRO A 66 -4.59 11.59 -17.33
C PRO A 66 -6.06 11.58 -17.77
N ASP A 67 -6.46 10.63 -18.63
CA ASP A 67 -7.86 10.46 -19.04
C ASP A 67 -8.74 10.02 -17.85
N ILE A 68 -8.22 9.14 -17.00
CA ILE A 68 -8.92 8.64 -15.81
C ILE A 68 -9.12 9.74 -14.77
N LEU A 69 -8.11 10.58 -14.56
CA LEU A 69 -8.21 11.72 -13.65
C LEU A 69 -9.13 12.81 -14.20
N ALA A 70 -9.13 13.04 -15.53
CA ALA A 70 -10.06 13.96 -16.17
C ALA A 70 -11.52 13.46 -16.10
N ALA A 71 -11.73 12.13 -16.10
CA ALA A 71 -13.02 11.48 -15.94
C ALA A 71 -13.43 11.23 -14.48
N ALA A 72 -12.81 11.92 -13.51
CA ALA A 72 -13.18 11.80 -12.10
C ALA A 72 -14.68 12.01 -11.89
N ASN A 73 -15.32 11.11 -11.15
CA ASN A 73 -16.76 11.17 -10.84
C ASN A 73 -17.06 11.14 -9.34
N ARG A 74 -16.02 11.17 -8.52
CA ARG A 74 -16.10 11.27 -7.07
C ARG A 74 -15.16 12.35 -6.57
N LYS A 75 -15.44 12.84 -5.37
CA LYS A 75 -14.67 13.91 -4.74
C LYS A 75 -14.36 13.55 -3.29
N ALA A 76 -13.07 13.41 -3.00
CA ALA A 76 -12.56 13.29 -1.65
C ALA A 76 -12.76 14.62 -0.91
N ARG A 77 -12.61 14.59 0.41
CA ARG A 77 -12.81 15.74 1.29
C ARG A 77 -11.49 16.13 1.94
N PRO A 78 -11.31 17.40 2.31
CA PRO A 78 -10.23 17.78 3.22
C PRO A 78 -10.21 16.84 4.44
N LEU A 79 -9.02 16.58 4.98
CA LEU A 79 -8.84 15.69 6.12
C LEU A 79 -9.84 16.03 7.25
N CYS A 80 -10.64 15.04 7.63
CA CYS A 80 -11.89 15.24 8.38
C CYS A 80 -12.05 14.27 9.57
N HIS A 81 -11.19 13.25 9.68
CA HIS A 81 -11.20 12.26 10.75
C HIS A 81 -9.89 12.31 11.55
N ALA A 82 -9.91 11.73 12.75
CA ALA A 82 -8.72 11.66 13.59
C ALA A 82 -7.64 10.78 12.93
N THR A 83 -6.44 11.33 12.78
CA THR A 83 -5.29 10.58 12.26
C THR A 83 -4.46 9.91 13.35
N TYR A 84 -4.66 10.30 14.61
CA TYR A 84 -3.88 9.87 15.78
C TYR A 84 -2.37 10.19 15.70
N LEU A 85 -1.89 10.77 14.60
CA LEU A 85 -0.55 11.28 14.42
C LEU A 85 -0.35 12.50 15.31
N ALA A 86 0.85 12.64 15.87
CA ALA A 86 1.19 13.79 16.69
C ALA A 86 1.08 15.08 15.85
N ALA A 87 0.46 16.13 16.41
CA ALA A 87 0.28 17.40 15.72
C ALA A 87 1.61 18.02 15.24
N ALA A 88 2.71 17.77 15.97
CA ALA A 88 4.06 18.22 15.60
C ALA A 88 4.57 17.61 14.28
N LEU A 89 3.98 16.51 13.81
CA LEU A 89 4.27 15.92 12.50
C LEU A 89 3.55 16.66 11.36
N ASN A 90 2.70 17.64 11.67
CA ASN A 90 1.90 18.39 10.71
C ASN A 90 1.19 17.49 9.67
N PRO A 91 0.35 16.52 10.12
CA PRO A 91 -0.30 15.58 9.22
C PRO A 91 -1.21 16.31 8.23
N ALA A 92 -1.08 15.95 6.96
CA ALA A 92 -1.91 16.48 5.87
C ALA A 92 -2.45 15.32 5.00
N GLY A 93 -3.56 15.54 4.32
CA GLY A 93 -4.18 14.48 3.53
C GLY A 93 -5.67 14.73 3.27
N PHE A 94 -6.41 13.65 3.13
CA PHE A 94 -7.83 13.70 2.79
C PHE A 94 -8.62 12.56 3.44
N CYS A 95 -9.92 12.78 3.53
CA CYS A 95 -10.90 11.71 3.73
C CYS A 95 -11.50 11.30 2.39
N TRP A 96 -11.93 10.05 2.30
CA TRP A 96 -12.68 9.58 1.14
C TRP A 96 -14.09 10.22 1.07
N GLU A 97 -14.74 10.08 -0.09
CA GLU A 97 -16.11 10.56 -0.29
C GLU A 97 -17.05 9.95 0.76
N ASP A 98 -17.92 10.80 1.30
CA ASP A 98 -18.66 10.53 2.54
C ASP A 98 -19.59 9.32 2.44
N ALA A 99 -20.20 9.09 1.27
CA ALA A 99 -21.13 7.98 1.09
C ALA A 99 -20.40 6.64 0.96
N GLY A 100 -19.95 6.27 -0.23
CA GLY A 100 -19.58 4.89 -0.54
C GLY A 100 -18.17 4.50 -0.09
N ASP A 101 -17.28 5.46 0.07
CA ASP A 101 -15.85 5.17 0.23
C ASP A 101 -15.33 5.48 1.63
N ASP A 102 -16.07 6.24 2.45
CA ASP A 102 -15.75 6.52 3.86
C ASP A 102 -16.66 5.78 4.86
N LYS A 103 -17.95 5.54 4.54
CA LYS A 103 -18.93 5.06 5.53
C LYS A 103 -19.41 3.62 5.37
N THR A 104 -19.22 3.00 4.20
CA THR A 104 -19.72 1.64 3.93
C THR A 104 -18.60 0.60 3.89
N ASN A 105 -18.98 -0.65 4.16
CA ASN A 105 -18.07 -1.81 4.18
C ASN A 105 -18.10 -2.58 2.86
N ASP A 106 -18.67 -2.02 1.80
CA ASP A 106 -18.77 -2.68 0.49
C ASP A 106 -17.39 -2.78 -0.16
N TRP A 107 -16.49 -1.86 0.19
CA TRP A 107 -15.10 -1.81 -0.25
C TRP A 107 -14.19 -1.47 0.92
N ILE A 108 -13.23 -2.34 1.20
CA ILE A 108 -12.27 -2.22 2.30
C ILE A 108 -10.90 -1.89 1.68
N PRO A 109 -10.23 -0.80 2.11
CA PRO A 109 -8.96 -0.41 1.52
C PRO A 109 -7.78 -1.16 2.14
N GLN A 110 -6.71 -1.33 1.35
CA GLN A 110 -5.53 -2.10 1.76
C GLN A 110 -4.21 -1.44 1.34
N GLY A 111 -3.94 -1.45 0.04
CA GLY A 111 -2.70 -0.97 -0.54
C GLY A 111 -2.69 0.54 -0.80
N LEU A 112 -1.51 1.15 -0.74
CA LEU A 112 -1.29 2.57 -0.94
C LEU A 112 0.05 2.82 -1.61
N THR A 113 0.04 3.59 -2.69
CA THR A 113 1.21 4.15 -3.36
C THR A 113 0.81 5.46 -4.04
N GLY A 114 1.69 6.05 -4.84
CA GLY A 114 1.30 7.22 -5.62
C GLY A 114 2.36 7.73 -6.57
N SER A 115 2.08 8.91 -7.13
CA SER A 115 2.92 9.54 -8.13
C SER A 115 4.32 9.86 -7.64
N GLY A 116 4.53 9.96 -6.32
CA GLY A 116 5.86 10.11 -5.74
C GLY A 116 6.73 8.86 -5.81
N ASP A 117 6.13 7.66 -5.76
CA ASP A 117 6.83 6.42 -6.09
C ASP A 117 7.02 6.29 -7.61
N ALA A 118 5.99 6.67 -8.38
CA ALA A 118 5.99 6.51 -9.84
C ALA A 118 7.10 7.34 -10.51
N ASP A 119 7.21 8.61 -10.12
CA ASP A 119 8.22 9.56 -10.56
C ASP A 119 8.80 10.28 -9.34
N ALA A 120 9.90 9.72 -8.81
CA ALA A 120 10.61 10.27 -7.66
C ALA A 120 11.31 11.62 -7.93
N VAL A 121 11.43 12.05 -9.18
CA VAL A 121 12.06 13.34 -9.52
C VAL A 121 11.04 14.45 -9.38
N THR A 122 9.86 14.30 -9.97
CA THR A 122 8.84 15.35 -9.99
C THR A 122 7.78 15.19 -8.89
N GLY A 123 7.62 13.98 -8.37
CA GLY A 123 6.54 13.61 -7.45
C GLY A 123 5.16 13.56 -8.10
N LYS A 124 5.09 13.61 -9.44
CA LYS A 124 3.86 13.85 -10.20
C LYS A 124 3.77 12.94 -11.41
N VAL A 125 2.53 12.61 -11.78
CA VAL A 125 2.22 11.94 -13.06
C VAL A 125 1.14 12.76 -13.75
N GLY A 126 1.34 13.08 -15.04
CA GLY A 126 0.44 13.97 -15.78
C GLY A 126 0.30 15.36 -15.13
N GLY A 127 1.36 15.86 -14.48
CA GLY A 127 1.36 17.14 -13.77
C GLY A 127 0.59 17.15 -12.43
N LYS A 128 0.03 16.02 -12.00
CA LYS A 128 -0.79 15.89 -10.78
C LYS A 128 -0.06 15.08 -9.71
N ARG A 129 -0.35 15.39 -8.45
CA ARG A 129 0.01 14.54 -7.30
C ARG A 129 -1.10 13.50 -7.17
N VAL A 130 -0.79 12.23 -7.41
CA VAL A 130 -1.80 11.17 -7.49
C VAL A 130 -1.57 10.18 -6.37
N VAL A 131 -2.59 9.89 -5.58
CA VAL A 131 -2.60 8.72 -4.69
C VAL A 131 -3.33 7.58 -5.40
N ALA A 132 -2.74 6.39 -5.34
CA ALA A 132 -3.36 5.15 -5.79
C ALA A 132 -3.60 4.23 -4.58
N THR A 133 -4.82 3.71 -4.47
CA THR A 133 -5.25 2.85 -3.36
C THR A 133 -5.95 1.61 -3.89
N SER A 134 -5.60 0.42 -3.38
CA SER A 134 -6.36 -0.81 -3.65
C SER A 134 -7.46 -1.03 -2.62
N TRP A 135 -8.54 -1.64 -3.09
CA TRP A 135 -9.69 -2.04 -2.27
C TRP A 135 -10.17 -3.43 -2.67
N HIS A 136 -10.74 -4.14 -1.73
CA HIS A 136 -11.43 -5.40 -1.95
C HIS A 136 -12.85 -5.36 -1.41
N THR A 137 -13.70 -6.23 -1.95
CA THR A 137 -15.04 -6.48 -1.40
C THR A 137 -14.97 -7.46 -0.22
N PRO A 138 -15.99 -7.49 0.65
CA PRO A 138 -16.17 -8.61 1.58
C PRO A 138 -16.14 -9.96 0.85
N GLY A 139 -15.35 -10.90 1.38
CA GLY A 139 -15.13 -12.21 0.76
C GLY A 139 -14.18 -12.20 -0.44
N ASP A 140 -13.45 -11.11 -0.67
CA ASP A 140 -12.36 -11.02 -1.66
C ASP A 140 -12.80 -11.35 -3.10
N THR A 141 -14.04 -10.99 -3.44
CA THR A 141 -14.62 -11.34 -4.75
C THR A 141 -14.17 -10.40 -5.87
N MET A 142 -13.71 -9.19 -5.55
CA MET A 142 -13.26 -8.21 -6.53
C MET A 142 -12.18 -7.30 -5.93
N VAL A 143 -11.21 -6.90 -6.76
CA VAL A 143 -10.24 -5.84 -6.44
C VAL A 143 -10.43 -4.65 -7.36
N ARG A 144 -10.44 -3.43 -6.80
CA ARG A 144 -10.42 -2.17 -7.57
C ARG A 144 -9.29 -1.28 -7.10
N LEU A 145 -8.89 -0.34 -7.95
CA LEU A 145 -8.02 0.77 -7.59
C LEU A 145 -8.75 2.10 -7.66
N SER A 146 -8.41 3.01 -6.75
CA SER A 146 -8.79 4.42 -6.82
C SER A 146 -7.58 5.26 -7.20
N PHE A 147 -7.76 6.22 -8.12
CA PHE A 147 -6.74 7.21 -8.47
C PHE A 147 -7.25 8.60 -8.10
N VAL A 148 -6.65 9.22 -7.08
CA VAL A 148 -7.05 10.51 -6.53
C VAL A 148 -6.03 11.57 -6.88
N ASP A 149 -6.46 12.68 -7.50
CA ASP A 149 -5.66 13.91 -7.52
C ASP A 149 -5.63 14.47 -6.09
N ALA A 150 -4.53 14.27 -5.35
CA ALA A 150 -4.41 14.67 -3.95
C ALA A 150 -4.45 16.20 -3.74
N THR A 151 -4.37 16.99 -4.81
CA THR A 151 -4.53 18.45 -4.76
C THR A 151 -5.97 18.87 -5.08
N GLY A 152 -6.52 18.34 -6.18
CA GLY A 152 -7.88 18.66 -6.63
C GLY A 152 -9.00 17.87 -5.94
N LEU A 153 -8.63 16.79 -5.26
CA LEU A 153 -9.48 15.80 -4.57
C LEU A 153 -10.48 15.04 -5.46
N GLY A 154 -10.46 15.26 -6.78
CA GLY A 154 -11.22 14.45 -7.73
C GLY A 154 -10.59 13.07 -7.92
N TYR A 155 -11.41 12.03 -7.99
CA TYR A 155 -10.91 10.67 -8.21
C TYR A 155 -11.86 9.77 -9.00
N ARG A 156 -11.30 8.65 -9.46
CA ARG A 156 -12.03 7.60 -10.19
C ARG A 156 -11.60 6.22 -9.68
N HIS A 157 -12.58 5.33 -9.60
CA HIS A 157 -12.37 3.91 -9.36
C HIS A 157 -12.23 3.15 -10.68
N VAL A 158 -11.38 2.14 -10.69
CA VAL A 158 -11.14 1.24 -11.82
C VAL A 158 -11.09 -0.20 -11.33
N LEU A 159 -11.83 -1.11 -11.96
CA LEU A 159 -11.83 -2.53 -11.59
C LEU A 159 -10.57 -3.21 -12.17
N LEU A 160 -9.90 -4.05 -11.37
CA LEU A 160 -8.80 -4.87 -11.87
C LEU A 160 -9.33 -6.11 -12.58
N VAL A 161 -8.83 -6.37 -13.79
CA VAL A 161 -9.27 -7.52 -14.61
C VAL A 161 -8.10 -8.32 -15.14
N GLU A 162 -8.34 -9.60 -15.37
CA GLU A 162 -7.40 -10.53 -15.98
C GLU A 162 -7.87 -10.87 -17.41
N PRO A 163 -7.08 -10.56 -18.46
CA PRO A 163 -7.38 -11.04 -19.80
C PRO A 163 -7.35 -12.58 -19.87
N THR A 164 -8.49 -13.20 -20.12
CA THR A 164 -8.64 -14.68 -20.16
C THR A 164 -8.52 -15.23 -21.57
N SER A 165 -8.78 -14.41 -22.59
CA SER A 165 -8.59 -14.74 -24.01
C SER A 165 -8.27 -13.49 -24.83
N ASN A 166 -8.21 -13.61 -26.15
CA ASN A 166 -7.98 -12.49 -27.07
C ASN A 166 -9.20 -11.55 -27.20
N ASP A 167 -10.35 -11.94 -26.65
CA ASP A 167 -11.64 -11.23 -26.80
C ASP A 167 -12.44 -11.25 -25.49
N ASN A 168 -11.83 -11.63 -24.36
CA ASN A 168 -12.51 -11.63 -23.07
C ASN A 168 -11.54 -11.46 -21.89
N PHE A 169 -12.11 -11.03 -20.76
CA PHE A 169 -11.43 -10.87 -19.49
C PHE A 169 -12.36 -11.25 -18.33
N ALA A 170 -11.78 -11.53 -17.17
CA ALA A 170 -12.49 -11.84 -15.94
C ALA A 170 -12.04 -10.91 -14.81
N VAL A 171 -12.81 -10.86 -13.73
CA VAL A 171 -12.45 -10.07 -12.56
C VAL A 171 -11.21 -10.63 -11.87
N VAL A 172 -10.33 -9.74 -11.39
CA VAL A 172 -9.30 -10.14 -10.43
C VAL A 172 -9.96 -10.28 -9.06
N GLN A 173 -10.05 -11.52 -8.60
CA GLN A 173 -10.45 -11.86 -7.23
C GLN A 173 -9.25 -11.75 -6.29
N GLY A 174 -9.51 -11.47 -5.02
CA GLY A 174 -8.52 -11.38 -3.97
C GLY A 174 -8.70 -10.15 -3.10
N HIS A 175 -7.77 -10.01 -2.16
CA HIS A 175 -7.79 -8.98 -1.15
C HIS A 175 -7.15 -7.65 -1.60
N GLY A 176 -6.36 -7.68 -2.68
CA GLY A 176 -5.60 -6.52 -3.17
C GLY A 176 -4.78 -5.86 -2.06
N HIS A 177 -3.84 -6.62 -1.47
CA HIS A 177 -2.97 -6.24 -0.36
C HIS A 177 -2.06 -5.04 -0.72
N GLY A 178 -0.79 -5.06 -0.33
CA GLY A 178 0.14 -4.00 -0.63
C GLY A 178 0.38 -3.75 -2.11
N MET A 179 0.73 -2.50 -2.43
CA MET A 179 1.05 -2.11 -3.80
C MET A 179 2.16 -1.06 -3.86
N THR A 180 2.90 -1.06 -4.97
CA THR A 180 3.86 -0.01 -5.31
C THR A 180 3.78 0.38 -6.78
N TRP A 181 4.04 1.64 -7.09
CA TRP A 181 3.98 2.22 -8.42
C TRP A 181 5.36 2.69 -8.87
N ILE A 182 5.89 2.13 -9.96
CA ILE A 182 7.21 2.47 -10.48
C ILE A 182 7.11 2.77 -11.98
N GLY A 183 7.41 4.01 -12.40
CA GLY A 183 7.18 4.45 -13.77
C GLY A 183 5.71 4.33 -14.15
N ASN A 184 5.39 3.51 -15.15
CA ASN A 184 3.99 3.25 -15.52
C ASN A 184 3.39 2.01 -14.85
N ARG A 185 4.20 1.22 -14.12
CA ARG A 185 3.85 -0.11 -13.62
C ARG A 185 3.31 -0.04 -12.20
N LEU A 186 2.15 -0.64 -11.98
CA LEU A 186 1.61 -0.92 -10.64
C LEU A 186 1.81 -2.39 -10.31
N PHE A 187 2.49 -2.65 -9.20
CA PHE A 187 2.65 -4.00 -8.63
C PHE A 187 1.68 -4.12 -7.47
N VAL A 188 0.80 -5.11 -7.51
CA VAL A 188 -0.25 -5.32 -6.51
C VAL A 188 -0.13 -6.74 -5.98
N ALA A 189 0.17 -6.88 -4.70
CA ALA A 189 0.11 -8.17 -4.02
C ALA A 189 -1.35 -8.60 -3.86
N THR A 190 -1.62 -9.86 -4.16
CA THR A 190 -2.93 -10.48 -4.03
C THR A 190 -2.83 -11.80 -3.29
N THR A 191 -4.00 -12.34 -2.90
CA THR A 191 -4.14 -13.58 -2.14
C THR A 191 -3.31 -14.71 -2.74
N GLY A 192 -2.68 -15.52 -1.87
CA GLY A 192 -1.89 -16.68 -2.28
C GLY A 192 -0.45 -16.37 -2.68
N GLY A 193 0.04 -15.14 -2.50
CA GLY A 193 1.43 -14.78 -2.78
C GLY A 193 1.71 -14.45 -4.24
N VAL A 194 0.68 -13.99 -4.97
CA VAL A 194 0.80 -13.53 -6.35
C VAL A 194 0.96 -12.01 -6.36
N VAL A 195 1.99 -11.52 -7.04
CA VAL A 195 2.14 -10.09 -7.36
C VAL A 195 1.68 -9.87 -8.79
N ARG A 196 0.53 -9.23 -8.95
CA ARG A 196 -0.03 -8.88 -10.26
C ARG A 196 0.52 -7.53 -10.72
N VAL A 197 0.80 -7.40 -12.02
CA VAL A 197 1.37 -6.20 -12.61
C VAL A 197 0.37 -5.57 -13.57
N PHE A 198 0.15 -4.26 -13.42
CA PHE A 198 -0.74 -3.44 -14.25
C PHE A 198 0.04 -2.25 -14.82
N ASP A 199 -0.54 -1.57 -15.81
CA ASP A 199 0.07 -0.42 -16.48
C ASP A 199 -0.90 0.77 -16.57
N THR A 200 -0.48 1.91 -16.01
CA THR A 200 -1.22 3.19 -16.04
C THR A 200 -1.37 3.84 -17.42
N THR A 201 -0.92 3.17 -18.48
CA THR A 201 -1.18 3.52 -19.88
C THR A 201 -2.22 2.60 -20.54
N HIS A 202 -2.72 1.60 -19.82
CA HIS A 202 -3.72 0.65 -20.27
C HIS A 202 -4.94 0.70 -19.36
N PHE A 203 -5.89 1.59 -19.68
CA PHE A 203 -7.22 1.60 -19.09
C PHE A 203 -8.26 1.40 -20.18
N TRP A 204 -9.18 0.46 -19.98
CA TRP A 204 -10.25 0.18 -20.94
C TRP A 204 -11.54 0.84 -20.48
N LYS A 205 -12.07 1.76 -21.28
CA LYS A 205 -13.43 2.27 -21.08
C LYS A 205 -14.41 1.18 -21.52
N VAL A 206 -15.32 0.80 -20.65
CA VAL A 206 -16.29 -0.28 -20.85
C VAL A 206 -17.71 0.22 -20.62
N ASP A 207 -18.71 -0.60 -20.92
CA ASP A 207 -20.11 -0.29 -20.61
C ASP A 207 -20.37 -0.60 -19.11
N ASP A 208 -20.99 0.35 -18.40
CA ASP A 208 -21.25 0.27 -16.96
C ASP A 208 -22.70 -0.10 -16.62
N SER A 209 -23.50 -0.51 -17.61
CA SER A 209 -24.93 -0.81 -17.42
C SER A 209 -25.19 -2.18 -16.77
N LEU A 210 -24.22 -3.11 -16.81
CA LEU A 210 -24.39 -4.47 -16.29
C LEU A 210 -23.37 -4.85 -15.22
N GLY A 211 -23.81 -5.75 -14.33
CA GLY A 211 -22.99 -6.31 -13.24
C GLY A 211 -22.05 -7.44 -13.66
N VAL A 212 -21.96 -7.74 -14.97
CA VAL A 212 -21.07 -8.79 -15.49
C VAL A 212 -19.66 -8.24 -15.73
N VAL A 213 -18.67 -9.12 -15.80
CA VAL A 213 -17.28 -8.76 -16.11
C VAL A 213 -16.85 -9.51 -17.37
N GLY A 214 -16.25 -8.78 -18.31
CA GLY A 214 -15.88 -9.31 -19.62
C GLY A 214 -16.93 -9.00 -20.68
N LYS A 215 -16.91 -9.77 -21.77
CA LYS A 215 -17.85 -9.63 -22.88
C LYS A 215 -19.22 -10.16 -22.49
N GLY A 216 -20.20 -9.27 -22.40
CA GLY A 216 -21.58 -9.54 -22.04
C GLY A 216 -22.40 -10.18 -23.16
N PRO A 217 -23.62 -10.64 -22.85
CA PRO A 217 -24.53 -11.22 -23.84
C PRO A 217 -25.02 -10.20 -24.88
N ASP A 218 -24.89 -8.91 -24.60
CA ASP A 218 -25.16 -7.80 -25.51
C ASP A 218 -24.01 -7.50 -26.49
N GLY A 219 -22.91 -8.27 -26.40
CA GLY A 219 -21.72 -8.11 -27.24
C GLY A 219 -20.78 -6.98 -26.81
N LYS A 220 -21.11 -6.24 -25.75
CA LYS A 220 -20.27 -5.18 -25.18
C LYS A 220 -19.38 -5.74 -24.07
N TYR A 221 -18.37 -4.97 -23.66
CA TYR A 221 -17.53 -5.32 -22.51
C TYR A 221 -18.02 -4.57 -21.29
N HIS A 222 -18.01 -5.23 -20.15
CA HIS A 222 -18.49 -4.71 -18.87
C HIS A 222 -17.47 -4.99 -17.77
N ALA A 223 -17.53 -4.20 -16.69
CA ALA A 223 -16.69 -4.40 -15.53
C ALA A 223 -17.50 -4.20 -14.23
N ALA A 224 -18.57 -4.96 -14.03
CA ALA A 224 -19.39 -4.93 -12.81
C ALA A 224 -19.83 -3.51 -12.39
N PHE A 225 -20.50 -2.80 -13.29
CA PHE A 225 -20.93 -1.40 -13.14
C PHE A 225 -19.79 -0.37 -13.04
N TYR A 226 -18.54 -0.75 -13.28
CA TYR A 226 -17.44 0.20 -13.47
C TYR A 226 -17.32 0.58 -14.94
N ASP A 227 -17.15 1.87 -15.19
CA ASP A 227 -16.89 2.45 -16.52
C ASP A 227 -15.45 2.20 -17.03
N TYR A 228 -14.56 1.73 -16.14
CA TYR A 228 -13.16 1.45 -16.47
C TYR A 228 -12.69 0.14 -15.87
N ALA A 229 -11.98 -0.64 -16.69
CA ALA A 229 -11.23 -1.82 -16.30
C ALA A 229 -9.72 -1.59 -16.53
N MET A 230 -8.87 -2.12 -15.65
CA MET A 230 -7.42 -2.11 -15.78
C MET A 230 -6.91 -3.55 -15.96
N PRO A 231 -6.39 -3.91 -17.13
CA PRO A 231 -5.92 -5.27 -17.39
C PRO A 231 -4.59 -5.56 -16.73
N GLN A 232 -4.48 -6.77 -16.18
CA GLN A 232 -3.21 -7.34 -15.80
C GLN A 232 -2.33 -7.54 -17.03
N ILE A 233 -1.11 -7.01 -16.97
CA ILE A 233 -0.10 -7.14 -18.03
C ILE A 233 0.91 -8.27 -17.77
N GLY A 234 0.95 -8.79 -16.54
CA GLY A 234 1.92 -9.79 -16.09
C GLY A 234 1.73 -10.15 -14.62
N ALA A 235 2.42 -11.18 -14.15
CA ALA A 235 2.40 -11.55 -12.73
C ALA A 235 3.70 -12.23 -12.31
N TYR A 236 3.95 -12.22 -11.00
CA TYR A 236 4.99 -12.98 -10.31
C TYR A 236 4.37 -13.87 -9.25
N TRP A 237 4.90 -15.07 -9.08
CA TRP A 237 4.49 -16.03 -8.04
C TRP A 237 5.68 -16.85 -7.55
N TYR A 238 5.49 -17.61 -6.48
CA TYR A 238 6.54 -18.49 -5.93
C TYR A 238 6.80 -19.71 -6.84
N PRO A 239 8.07 -20.04 -7.14
CA PRO A 239 8.42 -21.26 -7.87
C PRO A 239 7.77 -22.52 -7.27
N GLY A 240 7.31 -23.41 -8.16
CA GLY A 240 6.57 -24.62 -7.80
C GLY A 240 5.10 -24.40 -7.46
N GLY A 241 4.59 -23.16 -7.48
CA GLY A 241 3.18 -22.84 -7.19
C GLY A 241 2.78 -23.13 -5.73
N GLY A 242 1.48 -23.14 -5.44
CA GLY A 242 0.95 -23.42 -4.10
C GLY A 242 0.74 -22.17 -3.24
N SER A 243 0.06 -22.36 -2.11
CA SER A 243 -0.33 -21.27 -1.21
C SER A 243 0.87 -20.65 -0.48
N CYS A 244 0.73 -19.37 -0.16
CA CYS A 244 1.64 -18.70 0.76
C CYS A 244 1.47 -19.23 2.19
N THR A 245 2.50 -19.05 3.02
CA THR A 245 2.52 -19.38 4.44
C THR A 245 3.16 -18.23 5.21
N THR A 246 2.42 -17.71 6.19
CA THR A 246 2.88 -16.63 7.07
C THR A 246 4.02 -17.09 8.00
N ALA A 247 5.07 -16.28 8.12
CA ALA A 247 6.22 -16.45 9.02
C ALA A 247 7.12 -17.69 8.83
N ILE A 248 6.69 -18.69 8.06
CA ILE A 248 7.45 -19.92 7.80
C ILE A 248 7.69 -20.17 6.31
N GLY A 249 8.63 -21.07 6.01
CA GLY A 249 8.93 -21.52 4.65
C GLY A 249 9.49 -20.41 3.75
N THR A 250 9.37 -20.55 2.43
CA THR A 250 9.93 -19.61 1.45
C THR A 250 8.85 -18.89 0.62
N ARG A 251 7.59 -18.98 1.04
CA ARG A 251 6.42 -18.44 0.33
C ARG A 251 5.63 -17.48 1.22
N PRO A 252 6.19 -16.32 1.61
CA PRO A 252 5.53 -15.41 2.53
C PRO A 252 4.17 -14.92 2.02
N CYS A 253 3.20 -14.73 2.92
CA CYS A 253 1.94 -14.08 2.55
C CYS A 253 2.14 -12.56 2.55
N LEU A 254 2.26 -11.95 1.37
CA LEU A 254 2.58 -10.54 1.23
C LEU A 254 1.39 -9.65 1.60
N SER A 255 1.54 -8.83 2.65
CA SER A 255 0.56 -7.83 3.10
C SER A 255 0.88 -6.43 2.60
N THR A 256 2.16 -6.09 2.41
CA THR A 256 2.60 -4.76 1.93
C THR A 256 3.57 -4.85 0.76
N MET A 257 3.60 -3.79 -0.05
CA MET A 257 4.65 -3.52 -1.03
C MET A 257 4.98 -2.03 -1.01
N SER A 258 6.26 -1.68 -1.13
CA SER A 258 6.72 -0.31 -1.33
C SER A 258 8.01 -0.30 -2.16
N PHE A 259 8.51 0.87 -2.54
CA PHE A 259 9.75 0.98 -3.32
C PHE A 259 10.79 1.85 -2.63
N ASP A 260 11.99 1.31 -2.45
CA ASP A 260 13.15 2.06 -1.98
C ASP A 260 13.89 2.65 -3.18
N HIS A 261 13.69 3.94 -3.42
CA HIS A 261 14.35 4.65 -4.52
C HIS A 261 15.87 4.78 -4.35
N GLY A 262 16.38 4.82 -3.12
CA GLY A 262 17.80 4.99 -2.85
C GLY A 262 18.59 3.76 -3.28
N ASP A 263 18.06 2.58 -3.01
CA ASP A 263 18.73 1.32 -3.31
C ASP A 263 18.18 0.60 -4.56
N GLY A 264 17.00 1.00 -5.06
CA GLY A 264 16.40 0.43 -6.26
C GLY A 264 15.85 -0.98 -6.03
N SER A 265 15.01 -1.12 -5.01
CA SER A 265 14.39 -2.41 -4.67
C SER A 265 12.94 -2.25 -4.26
N ILE A 266 12.14 -3.27 -4.58
CA ILE A 266 10.81 -3.43 -3.99
C ILE A 266 10.99 -3.98 -2.57
N VAL A 267 10.33 -3.36 -1.60
CA VAL A 267 10.22 -3.87 -0.23
C VAL A 267 8.88 -4.55 -0.08
N THR A 268 8.85 -5.76 0.46
CA THR A 268 7.61 -6.45 0.82
C THR A 268 7.65 -6.89 2.26
N SER A 269 6.47 -7.09 2.86
CA SER A 269 6.38 -7.75 4.15
C SER A 269 5.14 -8.60 4.30
N GLU A 270 5.15 -9.40 5.36
CA GLU A 270 4.01 -10.19 5.79
C GLU A 270 3.22 -9.53 6.92
N HIS A 271 1.99 -9.96 7.07
CA HIS A 271 1.22 -9.79 8.29
C HIS A 271 1.24 -11.08 9.10
N VAL A 272 1.59 -10.96 10.39
CA VAL A 272 1.43 -12.03 11.38
C VAL A 272 0.40 -11.55 12.39
N SER A 273 -0.78 -12.16 12.38
CA SER A 273 -1.84 -11.82 13.32
C SER A 273 -1.38 -12.08 14.75
N ASP A 274 -1.65 -11.13 15.65
CA ASP A 274 -1.43 -11.28 17.08
C ASP A 274 -0.01 -11.72 17.51
N ALA A 275 1.01 -11.48 16.67
CA ALA A 275 2.40 -11.65 17.07
C ALA A 275 3.37 -10.72 16.30
N ALA A 276 4.60 -10.64 16.80
CA ALA A 276 5.75 -10.18 16.03
C ALA A 276 6.31 -11.33 15.15
N GLY A 277 7.40 -11.08 14.43
CA GLY A 277 8.10 -12.11 13.64
C GLY A 277 7.75 -12.13 12.15
N SER A 278 6.97 -11.16 11.67
CA SER A 278 6.72 -10.97 10.24
C SER A 278 8.01 -10.69 9.48
N ARG A 279 8.14 -11.23 8.28
CA ARG A 279 9.35 -11.05 7.46
C ARG A 279 9.25 -9.81 6.58
N VAL A 280 10.35 -9.08 6.45
CA VAL A 280 10.55 -7.98 5.50
C VAL A 280 11.59 -8.42 4.48
N LEU A 281 11.29 -8.33 3.19
CA LEU A 281 12.18 -8.76 2.10
C LEU A 281 12.42 -7.60 1.13
N ARG A 282 13.61 -7.58 0.53
CA ARG A 282 13.96 -6.63 -0.54
C ARG A 282 14.26 -7.39 -1.82
N TRP A 283 13.59 -6.98 -2.89
CA TRP A 283 13.67 -7.60 -4.20
C TRP A 283 14.40 -6.66 -5.16
N PRO A 284 15.47 -7.10 -5.83
CA PRO A 284 16.21 -6.26 -6.77
C PRO A 284 15.29 -5.85 -7.93
N PHE A 285 15.40 -4.59 -8.35
CA PHE A 285 14.61 -4.05 -9.44
C PHE A 285 15.52 -3.54 -10.55
N ASP A 286 15.17 -3.81 -11.80
CA ASP A 286 15.86 -3.28 -12.96
C ASP A 286 15.06 -2.11 -13.55
N ARG A 287 15.60 -0.90 -13.41
CA ARG A 287 14.98 0.32 -13.93
C ARG A 287 14.97 0.40 -15.45
N ALA A 288 15.87 -0.30 -16.14
CA ALA A 288 15.90 -0.29 -17.60
C ALA A 288 14.70 -1.04 -18.18
N THR A 289 14.33 -2.16 -17.57
CA THR A 289 13.16 -2.95 -17.97
C THR A 289 11.88 -2.55 -17.25
N GLY A 290 11.99 -1.86 -16.11
CA GLY A 290 10.84 -1.51 -15.26
C GLY A 290 10.24 -2.71 -14.54
N LEU A 291 11.05 -3.74 -14.27
CA LEU A 291 10.62 -5.01 -13.69
C LEU A 291 11.58 -5.49 -12.59
N PRO A 292 11.12 -6.33 -11.66
CA PRO A 292 12.00 -7.14 -10.80
C PRO A 292 13.14 -7.79 -11.59
N LYS A 293 14.37 -7.65 -11.08
CA LYS A 293 15.59 -8.10 -11.77
C LYS A 293 15.70 -9.62 -11.72
N LEU A 294 15.78 -10.24 -12.88
CA LEU A 294 16.03 -11.67 -13.01
C LEU A 294 17.50 -12.02 -12.71
N SER A 295 17.68 -13.12 -12.00
CA SER A 295 18.94 -13.84 -11.85
C SER A 295 19.23 -14.71 -13.09
N ALA A 296 20.42 -15.29 -13.15
CA ALA A 296 20.84 -16.15 -14.26
C ALA A 296 19.96 -17.40 -14.44
N ASP A 297 19.26 -17.85 -13.39
CA ASP A 297 18.35 -18.99 -13.43
C ASP A 297 16.93 -18.65 -13.93
N GLY A 298 16.71 -17.39 -14.33
CA GLY A 298 15.41 -16.92 -14.82
C GLY A 298 14.37 -16.66 -13.71
N THR A 299 14.78 -16.61 -12.45
CA THR A 299 13.94 -16.21 -11.32
C THR A 299 14.44 -14.92 -10.67
N VAL A 300 13.56 -14.23 -9.94
CA VAL A 300 13.93 -13.07 -9.11
C VAL A 300 14.26 -13.59 -7.73
N HIS A 301 15.47 -13.33 -7.23
CA HIS A 301 15.85 -13.68 -5.86
C HIS A 301 15.71 -12.46 -4.97
N ALA A 302 15.15 -12.63 -3.76
CA ALA A 302 15.30 -11.60 -2.74
C ALA A 302 16.79 -11.39 -2.47
N LYS A 303 17.21 -10.13 -2.31
CA LYS A 303 18.62 -9.78 -2.03
C LYS A 303 18.89 -9.54 -0.56
N GLU A 304 17.84 -9.33 0.23
CA GLU A 304 17.94 -9.06 1.65
C GLU A 304 16.64 -9.43 2.37
N GLY A 305 16.73 -9.85 3.63
CA GLY A 305 15.59 -10.18 4.46
C GLY A 305 15.82 -9.91 5.94
N PHE A 306 14.75 -9.60 6.65
CA PHE A 306 14.74 -9.28 8.08
C PHE A 306 13.51 -9.86 8.78
N VAL A 307 13.63 -10.15 10.07
CA VAL A 307 12.49 -10.54 10.91
C VAL A 307 12.10 -9.35 11.77
N SER A 308 10.89 -8.82 11.55
CA SER A 308 10.41 -7.63 12.23
C SER A 308 9.97 -7.93 13.67
N PRO A 309 10.36 -7.11 14.66
CA PRO A 309 9.83 -7.19 16.01
C PRO A 309 8.47 -6.50 16.16
N VAL A 310 7.94 -5.88 15.09
CA VAL A 310 6.68 -5.15 15.11
C VAL A 310 5.52 -6.15 15.12
N TRP A 311 4.67 -6.03 16.13
CA TRP A 311 3.50 -6.88 16.32
C TRP A 311 2.44 -6.53 15.27
N GLY A 312 1.89 -7.54 14.58
CA GLY A 312 0.80 -7.33 13.64
C GLY A 312 1.18 -6.35 12.53
N MET A 313 2.42 -6.43 12.03
CA MET A 313 2.92 -5.50 11.03
C MET A 313 2.05 -5.51 9.78
N GLN A 314 1.65 -4.33 9.31
CA GLN A 314 0.77 -4.16 8.15
C GLN A 314 1.46 -3.46 6.97
N GLY A 315 2.50 -2.68 7.23
CA GLY A 315 3.18 -1.89 6.20
C GLY A 315 4.65 -1.69 6.52
N ALA A 316 5.46 -1.62 5.47
CA ALA A 316 6.90 -1.40 5.57
C ALA A 316 7.39 -0.60 4.36
N VAL A 317 8.18 0.44 4.63
CA VAL A 317 8.93 1.19 3.62
C VAL A 317 10.36 1.37 4.08
N ALA A 318 11.28 1.44 3.12
CA ALA A 318 12.69 1.70 3.39
C ALA A 318 13.20 2.88 2.58
N ARG A 319 14.11 3.62 3.17
CA ARG A 319 14.90 4.64 2.50
C ARG A 319 16.27 4.75 3.13
N ASN A 320 17.30 4.73 2.30
CA ASN A 320 18.69 4.90 2.73
C ASN A 320 19.05 3.96 3.91
N GLY A 321 18.58 2.72 3.85
CA GLY A 321 18.81 1.70 4.88
C GLY A 321 17.99 1.88 6.17
N TYR A 322 17.13 2.90 6.27
CA TYR A 322 16.21 3.09 7.40
C TYR A 322 14.80 2.63 7.01
N PHE A 323 14.24 1.75 7.83
CA PHE A 323 12.89 1.23 7.67
C PHE A 323 11.93 2.02 8.54
N VAL A 324 10.75 2.30 8.00
CA VAL A 324 9.55 2.64 8.77
C VAL A 324 8.52 1.56 8.55
N MET A 325 7.98 1.03 9.65
CA MET A 325 6.99 -0.04 9.66
C MET A 325 5.77 0.40 10.46
N THR A 326 4.59 -0.02 10.06
CA THR A 326 3.35 0.16 10.83
C THR A 326 2.87 -1.17 11.39
N GLY A 327 2.33 -1.13 12.60
CA GLY A 327 1.71 -2.29 13.24
C GLY A 327 0.98 -1.89 14.52
N VAL A 328 0.65 -2.90 15.32
CA VAL A 328 -0.07 -2.72 16.58
C VAL A 328 0.83 -1.97 17.57
N CYS A 329 0.29 -0.94 18.22
CA CYS A 329 1.02 -0.28 19.30
C CYS A 329 1.28 -1.26 20.45
N PRO A 330 2.45 -1.20 21.12
CA PRO A 330 2.77 -2.12 22.22
C PRO A 330 1.70 -2.18 23.33
N GLU A 331 1.03 -1.06 23.63
CA GLU A 331 -0.05 -1.02 24.62
C GLU A 331 -1.34 -1.78 24.21
N TYR A 332 -1.50 -2.11 22.92
CA TYR A 332 -2.65 -2.82 22.36
C TYR A 332 -2.30 -4.25 21.91
N ALA A 333 -1.07 -4.68 22.15
CA ALA A 333 -0.62 -6.03 21.86
C ALA A 333 -1.48 -7.09 22.56
N GLY A 334 -2.11 -7.98 21.79
CA GLY A 334 -3.02 -9.03 22.30
C GLY A 334 -4.37 -8.49 22.81
N VAL A 335 -4.68 -7.21 22.58
CA VAL A 335 -5.97 -6.61 22.93
C VAL A 335 -6.87 -6.64 21.70
N ALA A 336 -8.02 -7.29 21.82
CA ALA A 336 -8.99 -7.37 20.74
C ALA A 336 -9.60 -6.01 20.38
N GLY A 337 -10.02 -5.87 19.13
CA GLY A 337 -10.71 -4.69 18.59
C GLY A 337 -9.81 -3.76 17.78
N ASP A 338 -10.44 -2.73 17.22
CA ASP A 338 -9.78 -1.73 16.39
C ASP A 338 -9.07 -0.69 17.27
N HIS A 339 -7.76 -0.57 17.11
CA HIS A 339 -6.93 0.38 17.87
C HIS A 339 -6.03 1.21 16.94
N PRO A 340 -5.67 2.44 17.35
CA PRO A 340 -4.62 3.20 16.68
C PRO A 340 -3.35 2.37 16.49
N SER A 341 -2.78 2.40 15.28
CA SER A 341 -1.50 1.76 14.99
C SER A 341 -0.33 2.62 15.50
N CYS A 342 0.87 2.04 15.45
CA CYS A 342 2.12 2.75 15.74
C CYS A 342 3.08 2.64 14.57
N LEU A 343 3.88 3.69 14.38
CA LEU A 343 5.02 3.66 13.47
C LEU A 343 6.28 3.27 14.23
N HIS A 344 7.08 2.40 13.64
CA HIS A 344 8.33 1.90 14.17
C HIS A 344 9.44 2.19 13.16
N GLY A 345 10.54 2.76 13.62
CA GLY A 345 11.66 3.16 12.78
C GLY A 345 12.95 2.48 13.19
N GLY A 346 13.76 2.02 12.23
CA GLY A 346 14.99 1.31 12.56
C GLY A 346 15.90 0.99 11.39
N VAL A 347 17.07 0.44 11.71
CA VAL A 347 18.03 -0.06 10.71
C VAL A 347 17.99 -1.58 10.75
N GLY A 348 17.76 -2.20 9.60
CA GLY A 348 17.78 -3.64 9.44
C GLY A 348 19.12 -4.26 9.85
N GLY A 349 19.09 -5.39 10.56
CA GLY A 349 20.26 -6.02 11.16
C GLY A 349 20.75 -5.35 12.44
N THR A 350 20.12 -4.27 12.88
CA THR A 350 20.41 -3.59 14.14
C THR A 350 19.17 -3.61 15.03
N SER A 351 18.37 -2.54 15.02
CA SER A 351 17.24 -2.39 15.91
C SER A 351 16.20 -1.44 15.35
N THR A 352 15.00 -1.51 15.93
CA THR A 352 13.89 -0.60 15.69
C THR A 352 13.39 -0.03 17.01
N SER A 353 12.79 1.15 16.95
CA SER A 353 12.11 1.78 18.08
C SER A 353 10.78 2.32 17.61
N ARG A 354 9.81 2.40 18.53
CA ARG A 354 8.57 3.13 18.27
C ARG A 354 8.90 4.61 18.01
N LEU A 355 8.39 5.15 16.91
CA LEU A 355 8.44 6.58 16.60
C LEU A 355 7.37 7.33 17.38
N SER A 356 7.55 8.64 17.56
CA SER A 356 6.68 9.45 18.42
C SER A 356 5.22 9.43 17.94
N GLY A 357 4.30 9.23 18.89
CA GLY A 357 2.86 9.26 18.65
C GLY A 357 2.26 7.91 18.27
N ARG A 358 1.14 7.99 17.54
CA ARG A 358 0.36 6.89 16.97
C ARG A 358 0.12 7.17 15.50
N ALA A 359 -0.57 6.27 14.82
CA ALA A 359 -1.00 6.37 13.44
C ALA A 359 -2.50 6.04 13.36
N PRO A 360 -3.16 6.28 12.21
CA PRO A 360 -4.56 5.90 12.02
C PRO A 360 -4.83 4.47 12.45
N VAL A 361 -6.04 4.21 12.95
CA VAL A 361 -6.50 2.90 13.38
C VAL A 361 -6.32 1.89 12.25
N ASN A 362 -5.74 0.71 12.50
CA ASN A 362 -5.47 -0.31 11.48
C ASN A 362 -4.72 0.25 10.24
N SER A 363 -3.65 1.02 10.47
CA SER A 363 -2.81 1.57 9.39
C SER A 363 -2.17 0.47 8.55
N GLN A 364 -2.27 0.59 7.23
CA GLN A 364 -1.88 -0.42 6.24
C GLN A 364 -0.58 -0.08 5.50
N ASN A 365 -0.56 -0.18 4.17
CA ASN A 365 0.61 0.03 3.33
C ASN A 365 1.23 1.43 3.52
N LEU A 366 2.56 1.51 3.41
CA LEU A 366 3.33 2.75 3.49
C LEU A 366 3.97 3.07 2.14
N SER A 367 4.03 4.35 1.78
CA SER A 367 4.66 4.84 0.55
C SER A 367 5.51 6.07 0.88
N TYR A 368 6.71 6.17 0.31
CA TYR A 368 7.60 7.30 0.56
C TYR A 368 7.82 8.09 -0.73
N TRP A 369 7.53 9.38 -0.72
CA TRP A 369 7.61 10.23 -1.91
C TRP A 369 8.90 11.07 -1.87
N PRO A 370 9.94 10.73 -2.66
CA PRO A 370 11.26 11.34 -2.50
C PRO A 370 11.31 12.82 -2.86
N ALA A 371 10.56 13.25 -3.88
CA ALA A 371 10.54 14.64 -4.33
C ALA A 371 10.02 15.62 -3.27
N THR A 372 9.16 15.15 -2.36
CA THR A 372 8.54 15.97 -1.32
C THR A 372 8.90 15.57 0.11
N GLY A 373 9.61 14.45 0.29
CA GLY A 373 10.02 14.00 1.62
C GLY A 373 8.86 13.55 2.49
N GLU A 374 7.80 12.98 1.89
CA GLU A 374 6.57 12.62 2.59
C GLU A 374 6.45 11.11 2.78
N LEU A 375 6.10 10.67 3.99
CA LEU A 375 5.62 9.33 4.24
C LEU A 375 4.09 9.32 4.18
N TRP A 376 3.54 8.60 3.22
CA TRP A 376 2.12 8.36 3.04
C TRP A 376 1.68 7.06 3.69
N LEU A 377 0.51 7.10 4.31
CA LEU A 377 -0.15 5.96 4.96
C LEU A 377 -1.67 6.11 4.90
N MET A 378 -2.37 5.00 5.14
CA MET A 378 -3.82 4.98 5.22
C MET A 378 -4.31 3.91 6.19
N ASN A 379 -5.58 3.98 6.59
CA ASN A 379 -6.21 2.97 7.42
C ASN A 379 -7.17 2.04 6.68
N GLU A 380 -7.19 0.79 7.15
CA GLU A 380 -8.29 -0.15 6.95
C GLU A 380 -9.28 -0.01 8.09
N GLN A 381 -10.13 1.00 7.99
CA GLN A 381 -11.28 1.10 8.86
C GLN A 381 -12.57 0.86 8.10
N LEU A 382 -13.55 0.30 8.81
CA LEU A 382 -14.91 0.14 8.30
C LEU A 382 -15.58 1.51 8.08
N ARG A 383 -15.19 2.52 8.88
CA ARG A 383 -15.62 3.92 8.80
C ARG A 383 -14.46 4.85 9.16
N GLU A 384 -14.54 6.13 8.85
CA GLU A 384 -13.49 7.09 9.25
C GLU A 384 -12.14 6.87 8.52
N ARG A 385 -12.21 6.71 7.20
CA ARG A 385 -11.06 6.41 6.36
C ARG A 385 -10.29 7.68 6.01
N VAL A 386 -9.01 7.65 6.32
CA VAL A 386 -8.04 8.71 6.03
C VAL A 386 -6.93 8.17 5.16
N THR A 387 -6.51 9.00 4.22
CA THR A 387 -5.21 8.89 3.59
C THR A 387 -4.43 10.13 4.00
N VAL A 388 -3.31 9.92 4.67
CA VAL A 388 -2.54 10.98 5.33
C VAL A 388 -1.07 10.83 5.01
N HIS A 389 -0.34 11.94 5.07
CA HIS A 389 1.09 11.97 5.02
C HIS A 389 1.69 12.89 6.07
N VAL A 390 2.95 12.59 6.40
CA VAL A 390 3.78 13.40 7.31
C VAL A 390 5.17 13.59 6.70
N PRO A 391 5.90 14.67 7.04
CA PRO A 391 7.28 14.82 6.61
C PRO A 391 8.16 13.74 7.23
N TRP A 392 8.88 13.00 6.40
CA TRP A 392 9.80 11.93 6.79
C TRP A 392 10.86 12.41 7.78
N ALA A 393 11.46 13.58 7.52
CA ALA A 393 12.51 14.11 8.37
C ALA A 393 12.00 14.50 9.76
N THR A 394 10.79 15.04 9.85
CA THR A 394 10.17 15.35 11.14
C THR A 394 9.79 14.08 11.90
N LEU A 395 9.30 13.06 11.21
CA LEU A 395 8.92 11.77 11.81
C LEU A 395 10.13 10.97 12.31
N THR A 396 11.19 10.89 11.50
CA THR A 396 12.32 9.97 11.72
C THR A 396 13.56 10.64 12.30
N GLY A 397 13.63 11.98 12.26
CA GLY A 397 14.84 12.73 12.55
C GLY A 397 15.94 12.53 11.50
N ARG A 398 15.60 12.02 10.32
CA ARG A 398 16.57 11.65 9.26
C ARG A 398 16.26 12.38 7.94
N PRO A 399 17.27 12.85 7.21
CA PRO A 399 17.08 13.51 5.93
C PRO A 399 16.49 12.57 4.89
#